data_AF-A0A060CMK7-F1
#
_entry.id   AF-A0A060CMK7-F1
#
_cell.length_a   1.000
_cell.length_b   1.000
_cell.length_c   1.000
_cell.angle_alpha   90.00
_cell.angle_beta   90.00
_cell.angle_gamma   90.00
#
_symmetry.space_group_name_H-M   'P 1'
#
loop_
_entity.id
_entity.type
_entity.pdbx_description
1 polymer ?
#
loop_
_entity_poly.entity_id
_entity_poly.type
_entity_poly.pdbx_seq_one_letter_code
_entity_poly.pdbx_strand_id
1 'polypeptide(L)'
;MWLEFPHDSSTGHLDRQYMLGSNLLVAPVFSAEGTVDYYLPEGDWHALLASPAVQPGVGPDAGSGVGETVVGARWHHETHGFATLPLLVRPDSVVPLGAHDDTVEYDWADGVTLLVSELSDGHDSSVVVPGAGGDVTF
;
A
#
# COMPACT_ATOMS: atom_id res chain seq x y z
N MET A 1 6.83 -4.56 10.60
CA MET A 1 7.72 -5.02 9.52
C MET A 1 8.20 -6.45 9.73
N TRP A 2 8.93 -6.75 10.81
CA TRP A 2 9.41 -8.11 11.13
C TRP A 2 8.38 -9.24 11.03
N LEU A 3 7.13 -9.01 11.48
CA LEU A 3 6.07 -10.02 11.43
C LEU A 3 5.76 -10.50 10.01
N GLU A 4 5.78 -9.60 9.03
CA GLU A 4 5.48 -9.90 7.63
C GLU A 4 6.73 -10.36 6.84
N PHE A 5 7.93 -9.97 7.30
CA PHE A 5 9.19 -10.22 6.62
C PHE A 5 10.28 -10.78 7.57
N PRO A 6 10.04 -11.91 8.26
CA PRO A 6 10.94 -12.41 9.31
C PRO A 6 12.30 -12.89 8.79
N HIS A 7 12.43 -13.10 7.48
CA HIS A 7 13.68 -13.51 6.84
C HIS A 7 14.55 -12.34 6.38
N ASP A 8 14.01 -11.12 6.41
CA ASP A 8 14.75 -9.91 6.07
C ASP A 8 15.31 -9.27 7.34
N SER A 9 16.62 -9.39 7.53
CA SER A 9 17.33 -8.87 8.70
C SER A 9 17.24 -7.35 8.84
N SER A 10 16.95 -6.63 7.75
CA SER A 10 16.73 -5.18 7.76
C SER A 10 15.48 -4.80 8.55
N THR A 11 14.51 -5.71 8.68
CA THR A 11 13.19 -5.39 9.25
C THR A 11 13.09 -5.51 10.76
N GLY A 12 14.07 -6.15 11.41
CA GLY A 12 14.02 -6.46 12.84
C GLY A 12 14.06 -5.24 13.76
N HIS A 13 14.55 -4.09 13.27
CA HIS A 13 14.70 -2.85 14.04
C HIS A 13 13.78 -1.72 13.56
N LEU A 14 12.91 -1.98 12.58
CA LEU A 14 12.03 -0.95 12.01
C LEU A 14 10.85 -0.67 12.95
N ASP A 15 10.81 0.53 13.52
CA ASP A 15 9.81 1.00 14.49
C ASP A 15 9.00 2.22 14.01
N ARG A 16 9.47 2.91 12.96
CA ARG A 16 8.83 4.11 12.37
C ARG A 16 7.99 3.85 11.12
N GLN A 17 7.82 2.58 10.76
CA GLN A 17 6.98 2.14 9.64
C GLN A 17 6.34 0.79 9.98
N TYR A 18 5.22 0.48 9.37
CA TYR A 18 4.51 -0.76 9.64
C TYR A 18 3.75 -1.26 8.41
N MET A 19 3.31 -2.51 8.50
CA MET A 19 2.37 -3.09 7.55
C MET A 19 0.96 -2.95 8.12
N LEU A 20 0.04 -2.36 7.35
CA LEU A 20 -1.38 -2.30 7.66
C LEU A 20 -2.07 -3.48 6.96
N GLY A 21 -2.31 -4.54 7.73
CA GLY A 21 -2.58 -5.85 7.14
C GLY A 21 -1.36 -6.38 6.38
N SER A 22 -1.56 -7.33 5.46
CA SER A 22 -0.47 -7.99 4.73
C SER A 22 0.00 -7.23 3.48
N ASN A 23 -0.79 -6.27 3.00
CA ASN A 23 -0.68 -5.73 1.63
C ASN A 23 -0.24 -4.27 1.58
N LEU A 24 -0.34 -3.51 2.68
CA LEU A 24 -0.05 -2.07 2.68
C LEU A 24 1.12 -1.76 3.61
N LEU A 25 2.12 -1.03 3.11
CA LEU A 25 3.19 -0.46 3.90
C LEU A 25 2.90 1.02 4.15
N VAL A 26 3.01 1.44 5.41
CA VAL A 26 2.80 2.81 5.86
C VAL A 26 4.05 3.31 6.58
N ALA A 27 4.60 4.45 6.14
CA ALA A 27 5.67 5.14 6.84
C ALA A 27 5.24 6.57 7.21
N PRO A 28 4.71 6.82 8.42
CA PRO A 28 4.31 8.16 8.84
C PRO A 28 5.49 9.14 8.88
N VAL A 29 5.23 10.41 8.57
CA VAL A 29 6.23 11.48 8.56
C VAL A 29 6.31 12.12 9.94
N PHE A 30 7.47 12.04 10.59
CA PHE A 30 7.71 12.56 11.94
C PHE A 30 8.63 13.81 11.97
N SER A 31 8.78 14.48 10.83
CA SER A 31 9.54 15.73 10.68
C SER A 31 8.59 16.88 10.29
N ALA A 32 8.86 18.08 10.81
CA ALA A 32 8.12 19.29 10.46
C ALA A 32 8.37 19.73 9.00
N GLU A 33 9.56 19.40 8.48
CA GLU A 33 9.99 19.67 7.11
C GLU A 33 9.41 18.66 6.11
N GLY A 34 8.77 17.60 6.58
CA GLY A 34 8.14 16.58 5.74
C GLY A 34 9.07 15.42 5.35
N THR A 35 10.30 15.37 5.88
CA THR A 35 11.28 14.34 5.50
C THR A 35 11.00 13.01 6.19
N VAL A 36 11.14 11.90 5.45
CA VAL A 36 10.93 10.55 5.95
C VAL A 36 11.95 9.58 5.33
N ASP A 37 12.52 8.73 6.19
CA ASP A 37 13.33 7.59 5.80
C ASP A 37 12.55 6.31 6.07
N TYR A 38 12.45 5.44 5.07
CA TYR A 38 11.78 4.15 5.22
C TYR A 38 12.43 3.09 4.34
N TYR A 39 12.30 1.84 4.76
CA TYR A 39 12.82 0.67 4.07
C TYR A 39 11.69 -0.08 3.38
N LEU A 40 11.86 -0.41 2.11
CA LEU A 40 10.99 -1.35 1.42
C LEU A 40 11.66 -2.73 1.38
N PRO A 41 10.97 -3.78 1.87
CA PRO A 41 11.39 -5.16 1.62
C PRO A 41 11.47 -5.48 0.13
N GLU A 42 12.07 -6.62 -0.21
CA GLU A 42 12.15 -7.10 -1.60
C GLU A 42 10.78 -7.10 -2.31
N GLY A 43 10.79 -6.72 -3.58
CA GLY A 43 9.61 -6.59 -4.44
C GLY A 43 9.47 -5.21 -5.07
N ASP A 44 8.61 -5.11 -6.07
CA ASP A 44 8.25 -3.86 -6.74
C ASP A 44 6.95 -3.33 -6.13
N TRP A 45 7.06 -2.29 -5.30
CA TRP A 45 5.93 -1.73 -4.56
C TRP A 45 5.26 -0.62 -5.36
N HIS A 46 3.98 -0.33 -5.11
CA HIS A 46 3.26 0.72 -5.84
C HIS A 46 2.71 1.78 -4.90
N ALA A 47 3.00 3.05 -5.14
CA ALA A 47 2.50 4.12 -4.27
C ALA A 47 0.99 4.35 -4.48
N LEU A 48 0.20 4.41 -3.39
CA LEU A 48 -1.23 4.77 -3.44
C LEU A 48 -1.46 6.29 -3.40
N LEU A 49 -0.51 7.02 -2.80
CA LEU A 49 -0.52 8.46 -2.74
C LEU A 49 0.63 9.02 -3.57
N ALA A 50 0.54 10.28 -3.96
CA ALA A 50 1.63 10.97 -4.63
C ALA A 50 2.93 10.83 -3.81
N SER A 51 3.96 10.26 -4.44
CA SER A 51 5.26 10.00 -3.83
C SER A 51 6.39 10.59 -4.69
N PRO A 52 7.37 11.29 -4.10
CA PRO A 52 8.55 11.76 -4.81
C PRO A 52 9.53 10.66 -5.27
N ALA A 53 9.48 9.45 -4.68
CA ALA A 53 10.37 8.33 -5.09
C ALA A 53 9.95 7.68 -6.41
N VAL A 54 8.78 8.05 -6.90
CA VAL A 54 8.24 7.67 -8.19
C VAL A 54 9.15 8.15 -9.33
N GLN A 55 9.61 7.22 -10.17
CA GLN A 55 10.29 7.51 -11.43
C GLN A 55 9.24 7.87 -12.48
N PRO A 56 9.32 9.04 -13.17
CA PRO A 56 8.29 9.45 -14.12
C PRO A 56 8.04 8.39 -15.21
N GLY A 57 6.92 7.70 -15.06
CA GLY A 57 6.31 6.78 -16.02
C GLY A 57 4.88 7.23 -16.34
N VAL A 58 4.19 6.51 -17.23
CA VAL A 58 2.77 6.76 -17.49
C VAL A 58 1.98 6.35 -16.24
N GLY A 59 1.86 7.26 -15.28
CA GLY A 59 1.01 7.13 -14.12
C GLY A 59 -0.47 7.13 -14.54
N PRO A 60 -1.32 6.51 -13.72
CA PRO A 60 -2.74 6.35 -14.03
C PRO A 60 -3.39 7.71 -14.31
N ASP A 61 -4.32 7.74 -15.26
CA ASP A 61 -5.38 8.73 -15.20
C ASP A 61 -5.99 8.70 -13.79
N ALA A 62 -6.53 9.81 -13.31
CA ALA A 62 -6.95 9.98 -11.91
C ALA A 62 -8.07 9.01 -11.42
N GLY A 63 -8.35 7.92 -12.14
CA GLY A 63 -9.31 6.85 -11.81
C GLY A 63 -8.75 5.42 -11.69
N SER A 64 -7.47 5.11 -11.96
CA SER A 64 -6.96 3.71 -11.95
C SER A 64 -6.31 3.24 -10.61
N GLY A 65 -6.14 4.14 -9.63
CA GLY A 65 -5.89 3.79 -8.22
C GLY A 65 -4.48 3.28 -7.85
N VAL A 66 -3.73 2.63 -8.76
CA VAL A 66 -2.35 2.16 -8.53
C VAL A 66 -1.35 3.16 -9.09
N GLY A 67 -0.57 3.81 -8.23
CA GLY A 67 0.50 4.71 -8.66
C GLY A 67 1.75 3.98 -9.16
N GLU A 68 2.75 4.77 -9.51
CA GLU A 68 4.00 4.31 -10.12
C GLU A 68 4.85 3.45 -9.16
N THR A 69 5.70 2.60 -9.74
CA THR A 69 6.48 1.57 -9.04
C THR A 69 7.67 2.15 -8.27
N VAL A 70 7.90 1.62 -7.07
CA VAL A 70 9.00 1.93 -6.16
C VAL A 70 9.73 0.63 -5.81
N VAL A 71 10.97 0.51 -6.28
CA VAL A 71 11.78 -0.70 -6.13
C VAL A 71 12.15 -0.95 -4.65
N GLY A 72 11.95 -2.17 -4.20
CA GLY A 72 12.23 -2.65 -2.86
C GLY A 72 13.68 -3.05 -2.58
N ALA A 73 13.84 -3.83 -1.51
CA ALA A 73 15.12 -4.26 -0.92
C ALA A 73 16.08 -3.10 -0.59
N ARG A 74 15.55 -1.91 -0.29
CA ARG A 74 16.37 -0.70 -0.07
C ARG A 74 15.68 0.35 0.79
N TRP A 75 16.50 1.24 1.34
CA TRP A 75 16.05 2.46 2.00
C TRP A 75 15.72 3.55 0.97
N HIS A 76 14.68 4.32 1.27
CA HIS A 76 14.24 5.49 0.51
C HIS A 76 14.18 6.69 1.44
N HIS A 77 14.48 7.85 0.87
CA HIS A 77 14.42 9.15 1.54
C HIS A 77 13.52 10.06 0.71
N GLU A 78 12.42 10.53 1.31
CA GLU A 78 11.41 11.34 0.62
C GLU A 78 11.04 12.59 1.42
N THR A 79 10.41 13.56 0.75
CA THR A 79 9.85 14.75 1.38
C THR A 79 8.40 14.89 0.96
N HIS A 80 7.48 14.86 1.94
CA HIS A 80 6.05 14.91 1.73
C HIS A 80 5.42 16.17 2.33
N GLY A 81 4.38 16.68 1.68
CA GLY A 81 3.49 17.67 2.29
C GLY A 81 2.47 17.01 3.23
N PHE A 82 1.73 17.83 3.99
CA PHE A 82 0.78 17.35 5.02
C PHE A 82 -0.33 16.41 4.53
N ALA A 83 -0.65 16.41 3.24
CA ALA A 83 -1.71 15.57 2.65
C ALA A 83 -1.19 14.23 2.10
N THR A 84 0.11 13.95 2.23
CA THR A 84 0.74 12.77 1.64
C THR A 84 1.71 12.12 2.63
N LEU A 85 2.00 10.85 2.42
CA LEU A 85 3.05 10.09 3.09
C LEU A 85 3.38 8.87 2.22
N PRO A 86 4.49 8.16 2.47
CA PRO A 86 4.73 6.86 1.86
C PRO A 86 3.66 5.84 2.29
N LEU A 87 2.71 5.62 1.39
CA LEU A 87 1.67 4.59 1.46
C LEU A 87 1.79 3.74 0.22
N LEU A 88 2.25 2.50 0.37
CA LEU A 88 2.58 1.63 -0.75
C LEU A 88 1.86 0.29 -0.67
N VAL A 89 1.44 -0.21 -1.83
CA VAL A 89 0.88 -1.54 -2.01
C VAL A 89 2.00 -2.51 -2.34
N ARG A 90 1.94 -3.68 -1.70
CA ARG A 90 2.82 -4.81 -1.96
C ARG A 90 2.56 -5.37 -3.37
N PRO A 91 3.59 -5.79 -4.12
CA PRO A 91 3.38 -6.54 -5.36
C PRO A 91 2.54 -7.79 -5.09
N ASP A 92 1.93 -8.35 -6.15
CA ASP A 92 1.19 -9.60 -6.04
C ASP A 92 0.04 -9.52 -5.01
N SER A 93 -0.68 -8.39 -5.01
CA SER A 93 -1.76 -8.17 -4.06
C SER A 93 -3.01 -7.55 -4.70
N VAL A 94 -4.16 -7.88 -4.10
CA VAL A 94 -5.47 -7.33 -4.43
C VAL A 94 -6.01 -6.64 -3.19
N VAL A 95 -6.35 -5.35 -3.33
CA VAL A 95 -6.84 -4.50 -2.23
C VAL A 95 -8.25 -4.00 -2.59
N PRO A 96 -9.28 -4.32 -1.78
CA PRO A 96 -10.61 -3.80 -2.02
C PRO A 96 -10.70 -2.35 -1.51
N LEU A 97 -11.15 -1.45 -2.39
CA LEU A 97 -11.45 -0.07 -2.09
C LEU A 97 -12.96 0.13 -2.09
N GLY A 98 -13.47 0.65 -1.00
CA GLY A 98 -14.89 0.91 -0.83
C GLY A 98 -15.41 2.04 -1.72
N ALA A 99 -16.70 1.99 -2.05
CA ALA A 99 -17.35 2.93 -2.96
C ALA A 99 -17.71 4.29 -2.32
N HIS A 100 -17.56 4.42 -1.00
CA HIS A 100 -17.98 5.59 -0.22
C HIS A 100 -16.81 6.19 0.57
N ASP A 101 -16.70 7.51 0.55
CA ASP A 101 -15.73 8.32 1.31
C ASP A 101 -16.41 9.22 2.37
N ASP A 102 -17.74 9.20 2.46
CA ASP A 102 -18.56 10.03 3.33
C ASP A 102 -19.17 9.26 4.53
N THR A 103 -19.16 7.93 4.48
CA THR A 103 -19.65 7.03 5.54
C THR A 103 -18.77 5.79 5.70
N VAL A 104 -18.82 5.17 6.88
CA VAL A 104 -18.09 3.93 7.20
C VAL A 104 -18.98 2.68 7.16
N GLU A 105 -20.30 2.85 7.29
CA GLU A 105 -21.28 1.75 7.34
C GLU A 105 -22.12 1.73 6.06
N TYR A 106 -21.92 0.69 5.25
CA TYR A 106 -22.63 0.41 4.00
C TYR A 106 -22.34 -1.05 3.60
N ASP A 107 -22.97 -1.53 2.53
CA ASP A 107 -22.62 -2.83 1.95
C ASP A 107 -21.27 -2.72 1.22
N TRP A 108 -20.19 -3.15 1.87
CA TRP A 108 -18.83 -3.01 1.34
C TRP A 108 -18.61 -3.74 0.02
N ALA A 109 -19.45 -4.72 -0.34
CA ALA A 109 -19.37 -5.42 -1.62
C ALA A 109 -20.06 -4.65 -2.75
N ASP A 110 -21.01 -3.76 -2.43
CA ASP A 110 -21.69 -2.94 -3.43
C ASP A 110 -20.75 -1.85 -3.96
N GLY A 111 -20.52 -1.86 -5.28
CA GLY A 111 -19.65 -0.90 -5.95
C GLY A 111 -18.15 -0.98 -5.60
N VAL A 112 -17.69 -2.06 -4.95
CA VAL A 112 -16.28 -2.22 -4.57
C VAL A 112 -15.35 -2.16 -5.77
N THR A 113 -14.24 -1.42 -5.64
CA THR A 113 -13.17 -1.40 -6.63
C THR A 113 -12.03 -2.30 -6.15
N LEU A 114 -11.62 -3.27 -6.97
CA LEU A 114 -10.46 -4.11 -6.68
C LEU A 114 -9.22 -3.48 -7.29
N LEU A 115 -8.35 -2.97 -6.44
CA LEU A 115 -7.04 -2.49 -6.82
C LEU A 115 -6.09 -3.68 -6.93
N VAL A 116 -5.53 -3.90 -8.12
CA VAL A 116 -4.64 -5.04 -8.41
C VAL A 116 -3.23 -4.51 -8.63
N SER A 117 -2.31 -4.89 -7.75
CA SER A 117 -0.91 -4.49 -7.79
C SER A 117 -0.09 -5.54 -8.53
N GLU A 118 0.33 -5.21 -9.77
CA GLU A 118 1.16 -6.01 -10.69
C GLU A 118 1.31 -7.49 -10.31
N LEU A 119 0.41 -8.32 -10.86
CA LEU A 119 0.42 -9.75 -10.59
C LEU A 119 1.45 -10.45 -11.47
N SER A 120 2.36 -11.16 -10.83
CA SER A 120 3.30 -12.08 -11.46
C SER A 120 2.56 -13.15 -12.27
N ASP A 121 3.17 -13.64 -13.35
CA ASP A 121 2.59 -14.74 -14.11
C ASP A 121 2.39 -15.99 -13.24
N GLY A 122 1.22 -16.60 -13.33
CA GLY A 122 0.81 -17.72 -12.48
C GLY A 122 0.43 -17.36 -11.05
N HIS A 123 0.35 -16.07 -10.69
CA HIS A 123 -0.15 -15.66 -9.37
C HIS A 123 -1.63 -16.03 -9.18
N ASP A 124 -1.94 -16.57 -8.01
CA ASP A 124 -3.30 -16.92 -7.58
C ASP A 124 -3.51 -16.41 -6.15
N SER A 125 -4.48 -15.50 -5.97
CA SER A 125 -4.86 -14.96 -4.67
C SER A 125 -6.36 -14.78 -4.54
N SER A 126 -6.81 -14.82 -3.29
CA SER A 126 -8.20 -14.63 -2.89
C SER A 126 -8.26 -13.42 -1.97
N VAL A 127 -9.24 -12.55 -2.24
CA VAL A 127 -9.59 -11.41 -1.39
C VAL A 127 -11.00 -11.61 -0.90
N VAL A 128 -11.23 -11.33 0.37
CA VAL A 128 -12.55 -11.40 1.00
C VAL A 128 -13.01 -9.99 1.34
N VAL A 129 -14.19 -9.63 0.85
CA VAL A 129 -14.89 -8.43 1.29
C VAL A 129 -15.82 -8.83 2.44
N PRO A 130 -15.65 -8.28 3.65
CA PRO A 130 -16.49 -8.64 4.77
C PRO A 130 -17.91 -8.10 4.58
N GLY A 131 -18.92 -8.84 5.07
CA GLY A 131 -20.27 -8.35 5.26
C GLY A 131 -20.38 -7.50 6.53
N ALA A 132 -21.50 -6.80 6.69
CA ALA A 132 -21.75 -5.89 7.80
C ALA A 132 -21.67 -6.56 9.20
N GLY A 133 -21.89 -7.88 9.27
CA GLY A 133 -21.77 -8.66 10.51
C GLY A 133 -20.36 -9.21 10.80
N GLY A 134 -19.39 -8.92 9.94
CA GLY A 134 -18.06 -9.56 9.97
C GLY A 134 -18.05 -10.98 9.37
N ASP A 135 -19.16 -11.40 8.78
CA ASP A 135 -19.28 -12.60 7.97
C ASP A 135 -18.59 -12.42 6.61
N VAL A 136 -18.24 -13.53 5.97
CA VAL A 136 -17.55 -13.53 4.67
C VAL A 136 -18.61 -13.53 3.57
N THR A 137 -18.62 -12.50 2.74
CA THR A 137 -19.44 -12.44 1.52
C THR A 137 -18.52 -12.84 0.34
N PHE A 138 -18.97 -13.78 -0.50
CA PHE A 138 -18.21 -14.30 -1.65
C PHE A 138 -18.55 -13.54 -2.93
#